data_AF-A0A813J1I5-F1
#
_entry.id   AF-A0A813J1I5-F1
#
_cell.length_a   1.000
_cell.length_b   1.000
_cell.length_c   1.000
_cell.angle_alpha   90.00
_cell.angle_beta   90.00
_cell.angle_gamma   90.00
#
_symmetry.space_group_name_H-M   'P 1'
#
loop_
_entity.id
_entity.type
_entity.pdbx_description
1 polymer ?
#
loop_
_entity_poly.entity_id
_entity_poly.type
_entity_poly.pdbx_seq_one_letter_code
_entity_poly.pdbx_strand_id
1 'polypeptide(L)'
;VQRPVLEKYGLPPDAKGVELMKHAVQRRVAEGAQHVEDLANEARRVLGIEQLPKRQFTAEQKLSERADETASRFDDPQVEALLEDAEGGPPIQSILSMTRIAQLGIHVDLLRGRQLPDEVAVLETAPSAEDFFSHFVLPGRPVVVRSALDAERFPPLAHLPDFGFLRERCSHRRVLVKSLGFCDEEGRPQFMSDPELKLPFLAYLEAIEAYEKHRTLVPYYLGKVPLRAELPELADEVEAAATCPRREYGSCFGELLTEGVFTYFGCGRNTTTVHH
;
A
#
# COMPACT_ATOMS: atom_id res chain seq x y z
N VAL A 1 26.72 9.45 24.95
CA VAL A 1 25.61 8.67 25.58
C VAL A 1 25.64 7.19 25.18
N GLN A 2 25.91 6.85 23.92
CA GLN A 2 25.73 5.47 23.41
C GLN A 2 26.91 4.51 23.70
N ARG A 3 28.15 5.01 23.85
CA ARG A 3 29.36 4.19 24.05
C ARG A 3 29.27 3.18 25.22
N PRO A 4 28.86 3.55 26.44
CA PRO A 4 28.77 2.59 27.55
C PRO A 4 27.76 1.46 27.31
N VAL A 5 26.71 1.73 26.53
CA VAL A 5 25.70 0.74 26.16
C VAL A 5 26.28 -0.25 25.15
N LEU A 6 26.97 0.24 24.13
CA LEU A 6 27.59 -0.61 23.10
C LEU A 6 28.65 -1.53 23.71
N GLU A 7 29.52 -1.00 24.57
CA GLU A 7 30.55 -1.77 25.27
C GLU A 7 29.95 -2.84 26.18
N LYS A 8 28.85 -2.53 26.90
CA LYS A 8 28.14 -3.50 27.74
C LYS A 8 27.64 -4.72 26.97
N TYR A 9 27.27 -4.54 25.70
CA TYR A 9 26.75 -5.62 24.84
C TYR A 9 27.79 -6.19 23.87
N GLY A 10 29.09 -5.89 24.07
CA GLY A 10 30.17 -6.41 23.23
C GLY A 10 30.16 -5.86 21.79
N LEU A 11 29.55 -4.70 21.57
CA LEU A 11 29.51 -4.03 20.28
C LEU A 11 30.60 -2.95 20.17
N PRO A 12 31.10 -2.66 18.94
CA PRO A 12 32.05 -1.58 18.72
C PRO A 12 31.52 -0.22 19.23
N PRO A 13 32.32 0.60 19.94
CA PRO A 13 31.88 1.88 20.48
C PRO A 13 31.90 3.02 19.43
N ASP A 14 31.44 2.71 18.23
CA ASP A 14 31.44 3.58 17.04
C ASP A 14 30.08 3.52 16.31
N ALA A 15 29.96 4.22 15.17
CA ALA A 15 28.74 4.23 14.37
C ALA A 15 28.34 2.84 13.86
N LYS A 16 29.30 1.94 13.62
CA LYS A 16 29.04 0.57 13.16
C LYS A 16 28.40 -0.24 14.28
N GLY A 17 28.83 -0.10 15.53
CA GLY A 17 28.18 -0.75 16.66
C GLY A 17 26.76 -0.26 16.91
N VAL A 18 26.48 1.02 16.66
CA VAL A 18 25.10 1.56 16.69
C VAL A 18 24.22 0.88 15.65
N GLU A 19 24.68 0.74 14.41
CA GLU A 19 23.92 0.04 13.36
C GLU A 19 23.71 -1.44 13.66
N LEU A 20 24.73 -2.12 14.18
CA LEU A 20 24.60 -3.53 14.61
C LEU A 20 23.57 -3.68 15.74
N MET A 21 23.55 -2.75 16.70
CA MET A 21 22.55 -2.73 17.77
C MET A 21 21.14 -2.53 17.21
N LYS A 22 20.96 -1.58 16.28
CA LYS A 22 19.67 -1.33 15.62
C LYS A 22 19.15 -2.60 14.93
N HIS A 23 20.01 -3.30 14.18
CA HIS A 23 19.64 -4.54 13.50
C HIS A 23 19.30 -5.68 14.47
N ALA A 24 20.05 -5.83 15.56
CA ALA A 24 19.77 -6.83 16.58
C ALA A 24 18.41 -6.60 17.25
N VAL A 25 18.10 -5.33 17.59
CA VAL A 25 16.81 -4.93 18.14
C VAL A 25 15.68 -5.18 17.13
N GLN A 26 15.85 -4.76 15.88
CA GLN A 26 14.85 -4.99 14.82
C GLN A 26 14.55 -6.48 14.61
N ARG A 27 15.58 -7.33 14.59
CA ARG A 27 15.42 -8.79 14.45
C ARG A 27 14.65 -9.37 15.62
N ARG A 28 14.99 -8.99 16.85
CA ARG A 28 14.35 -9.52 18.05
C ARG A 28 12.91 -9.04 18.22
N VAL A 29 12.60 -7.83 17.76
CA VAL A 29 11.22 -7.33 17.68
C VAL A 29 10.45 -8.06 16.58
N ALA A 30 11.05 -8.37 15.43
CA ALA A 30 10.41 -9.19 14.39
C ALA A 30 10.05 -10.62 14.86
N GLU A 31 10.76 -11.16 15.84
CA GLU A 31 10.50 -12.49 16.43
C GLU A 31 9.35 -12.52 17.46
N GLY A 32 8.63 -11.40 17.68
CA GLY A 32 7.34 -11.39 18.39
C GLY A 32 7.41 -11.41 19.93
N ALA A 33 8.56 -11.10 20.53
CA ALA A 33 8.68 -11.01 21.98
C ALA A 33 8.15 -9.66 22.50
N GLN A 34 6.92 -9.63 23.03
CA GLN A 34 6.25 -8.41 23.50
C GLN A 34 7.10 -7.58 24.49
N HIS A 35 7.74 -8.25 25.44
CA HIS A 35 8.60 -7.59 26.43
C HIS A 35 9.84 -6.93 25.81
N VAL A 36 10.28 -7.42 24.65
CA VAL A 36 11.42 -6.87 23.91
C VAL A 36 11.01 -5.61 23.15
N GLU A 37 9.74 -5.47 22.76
CA GLU A 37 9.23 -4.27 22.08
C GLU A 37 9.23 -3.04 23.01
N ASP A 38 8.81 -3.21 24.27
CA ASP A 38 8.86 -2.14 25.27
C ASP A 38 10.30 -1.71 25.56
N LEU A 39 11.20 -2.68 25.74
CA LEU A 39 12.62 -2.43 25.94
C LEU A 39 13.28 -1.80 24.69
N ALA A 40 12.84 -2.19 23.49
CA ALA A 40 13.30 -1.62 22.23
C ALA A 40 12.86 -0.17 22.07
N ASN A 41 11.61 0.16 22.41
CA ASN A 41 11.08 1.52 22.36
C ASN A 41 11.73 2.42 23.41
N GLU A 42 11.99 1.89 24.61
CA GLU A 42 12.74 2.60 25.63
C GLU A 42 14.20 2.87 25.18
N ALA A 43 14.86 1.88 24.59
CA ALA A 43 16.19 2.07 24.01
C ALA A 43 16.18 3.13 22.90
N ARG A 44 15.22 3.08 21.98
CA ARG A 44 15.08 4.05 20.88
C ARG A 44 14.84 5.46 21.42
N ARG A 45 13.98 5.63 22.43
CA ARG A 45 13.75 6.90 23.14
C ARG A 45 15.04 7.47 23.71
N VAL A 46 15.81 6.67 24.45
CA VAL A 46 17.11 7.08 25.02
C VAL A 46 18.13 7.45 23.93
N LEU A 47 18.07 6.79 22.78
CA LEU A 47 18.95 7.03 21.65
C LEU A 47 18.50 8.20 20.75
N GLY A 48 17.36 8.83 21.03
CA GLY A 48 16.77 9.88 20.17
C GLY A 48 16.29 9.35 18.81
N ILE A 49 15.96 8.07 18.74
CA ILE A 49 15.45 7.39 17.54
C ILE A 49 13.92 7.31 17.68
N GLU A 50 13.20 7.57 16.59
CA GLU A 50 11.74 7.40 16.51
C GLU A 50 11.33 6.03 17.03
N GLN A 51 10.31 5.93 17.89
CA GLN A 51 9.89 4.66 18.47
C GLN A 51 9.29 3.73 17.40
N LEU A 52 9.36 2.41 17.63
CA LEU A 52 8.65 1.44 16.81
C LEU A 52 7.15 1.57 17.08
N PRO A 53 6.32 1.48 16.04
CA PRO A 53 4.88 1.54 16.21
C PRO A 53 4.41 0.33 17.02
N LYS A 54 3.60 0.56 18.05
CA LYS A 54 3.09 -0.49 18.93
C LYS A 54 2.33 -1.53 18.12
N ARG A 55 2.77 -2.79 18.15
CA ARG A 55 2.17 -3.87 17.36
C ARG A 55 0.85 -4.41 17.90
N GLN A 56 0.57 -4.13 19.17
CA GLN A 56 -0.70 -4.45 19.82
C GLN A 56 -1.83 -3.52 19.42
N PHE A 57 -1.53 -2.43 18.71
CA PHE A 57 -2.57 -1.55 18.23
C PHE A 57 -3.33 -2.29 17.15
N THR A 58 -4.65 -2.40 17.34
CA THR A 58 -5.52 -2.78 16.23
C THR A 58 -5.39 -1.74 15.12
N ALA A 59 -5.76 -2.11 13.89
CA ALA A 59 -5.71 -1.18 12.77
C ALA A 59 -6.53 0.10 13.08
N GLU A 60 -7.65 -0.08 13.78
CA GLU A 60 -8.56 0.97 14.24
C GLU A 60 -7.87 1.92 15.23
N GLN A 61 -7.10 1.41 16.19
CA GLN A 61 -6.38 2.24 17.17
C GLN A 61 -5.31 3.12 16.49
N LYS A 62 -4.59 2.58 15.50
CA LYS A 62 -3.62 3.39 14.72
C LYS A 62 -4.30 4.42 13.82
N LEU A 63 -5.44 4.06 13.24
CA LEU A 63 -6.21 5.01 12.45
C LEU A 63 -6.74 6.15 13.32
N SER A 64 -7.20 5.85 14.54
CA SER A 64 -7.63 6.85 15.53
C SER A 64 -6.51 7.82 15.91
N GLU A 65 -5.33 7.31 16.25
CA GLU A 65 -4.18 8.14 16.65
C GLU A 65 -3.76 9.12 15.53
N ARG A 66 -3.73 8.64 14.27
CA ARG A 66 -3.46 9.52 13.11
C ARG A 66 -4.59 10.52 12.83
N ALA A 67 -5.82 10.18 13.18
CA ALA A 67 -6.96 11.09 13.08
C ALA A 67 -6.79 12.29 14.01
N ASP A 68 -6.45 12.03 15.27
CA ASP A 68 -6.30 13.06 16.31
C ASP A 68 -5.12 14.01 15.99
N GLU A 69 -4.00 13.46 15.52
CA GLU A 69 -2.85 14.25 15.04
C GLU A 69 -3.20 15.13 13.83
N THR A 70 -4.14 14.69 12.98
CA THR A 70 -4.56 15.44 11.81
C THR A 70 -5.59 16.50 12.20
N ALA A 71 -6.59 16.17 13.01
CA ALA A 71 -7.65 17.07 13.46
C ALA A 71 -7.10 18.28 14.25
N SER A 72 -6.10 18.06 15.11
CA SER A 72 -5.44 19.12 15.88
C SER A 72 -4.71 20.19 15.03
N ARG A 73 -4.57 19.96 13.71
CA ARG A 73 -3.93 20.91 12.78
C ARG A 73 -4.92 21.80 12.02
N PHE A 74 -6.24 21.60 12.18
CA PHE A 74 -7.26 22.31 11.41
C PHE A 74 -8.27 22.99 12.35
N ASP A 75 -8.32 24.31 12.28
CA ASP A 75 -9.29 25.19 12.95
C ASP A 75 -10.17 25.82 11.85
N ASP A 76 -11.02 25.01 11.20
CA ASP A 76 -11.80 25.40 10.01
C ASP A 76 -13.31 25.14 10.20
N PRO A 77 -14.19 26.15 10.11
CA PRO A 77 -15.64 26.01 10.24
C PRO A 77 -16.31 25.05 9.24
N GLN A 78 -15.69 24.78 8.09
CA GLN A 78 -16.20 23.78 7.13
C GLN A 78 -16.01 22.34 7.62
N VAL A 79 -15.03 22.13 8.51
CA VAL A 79 -14.80 20.85 9.18
C VAL A 79 -15.85 20.62 10.27
N GLU A 80 -16.26 21.66 11.01
CA GLU A 80 -17.36 21.58 11.99
C GLU A 80 -18.68 21.16 11.32
N ALA A 81 -19.05 21.77 10.19
CA ALA A 81 -20.27 21.41 9.45
C ALA A 81 -20.26 19.97 8.88
N LEU A 82 -19.08 19.35 8.73
CA LEU A 82 -18.95 17.94 8.36
C LEU A 82 -18.98 17.00 9.57
N LEU A 83 -18.64 17.51 10.76
CA LEU A 83 -18.65 16.78 12.03
C LEU A 83 -20.02 16.77 12.72
N GLU A 84 -20.85 17.81 12.52
CA GLU A 84 -22.18 17.92 13.14
C GLU A 84 -23.19 16.86 12.64
N ASP A 85 -22.96 16.24 11.48
CA ASP A 85 -23.78 15.15 10.91
C ASP A 85 -23.30 13.74 11.33
N ALA A 86 -22.34 13.64 12.25
CA ALA A 86 -21.57 12.41 12.49
C ALA A 86 -22.06 11.50 13.65
N GLU A 87 -23.33 11.55 14.06
CA GLU A 87 -23.89 10.44 14.86
C GLU A 87 -23.98 9.18 13.98
N GLY A 88 -22.92 8.37 14.00
CA GLY A 88 -22.72 7.22 13.11
C GLY A 88 -22.15 7.57 11.73
N GLY A 89 -21.62 8.78 11.55
CA GLY A 89 -21.10 9.29 10.27
C GLY A 89 -19.71 8.78 9.89
N PRO A 90 -19.23 9.12 8.67
CA PRO A 90 -17.95 8.66 8.15
C PRO A 90 -16.78 9.08 9.05
N PRO A 91 -15.69 8.29 9.12
CA PRO A 91 -14.54 8.62 9.95
C PRO A 91 -14.00 10.03 9.65
N ILE A 92 -13.53 10.73 10.69
CA ILE A 92 -13.00 12.10 10.57
C ILE A 92 -11.89 12.23 9.51
N GLN A 93 -11.14 11.16 9.26
CA GLN A 93 -10.12 11.11 8.21
C GLN A 93 -10.73 11.19 6.80
N SER A 94 -11.88 10.54 6.58
CA SER A 94 -12.64 10.67 5.34
C SER A 94 -13.18 12.08 5.18
N ILE A 95 -13.69 12.69 6.26
CA ILE A 95 -14.14 14.08 6.28
C ILE A 95 -13.01 15.04 5.88
N LEU A 96 -11.85 14.96 6.52
CA LEU A 96 -10.70 15.83 6.24
C LEU A 96 -10.15 15.64 4.82
N SER A 97 -10.14 14.39 4.34
CA SER A 97 -9.77 14.08 2.95
C SER A 97 -10.74 14.72 1.96
N MET A 98 -12.04 14.60 2.21
CA MET A 98 -13.08 15.24 1.40
C MET A 98 -12.94 16.76 1.41
N THR A 99 -12.71 17.41 2.55
CA THR A 99 -12.52 18.87 2.62
C THR A 99 -11.33 19.32 1.80
N ARG A 100 -10.21 18.60 1.86
CA ARG A 100 -9.02 18.91 1.07
C ARG A 100 -9.26 18.76 -0.43
N ILE A 101 -10.03 17.75 -0.83
CA ILE A 101 -10.41 17.54 -2.23
C ILE A 101 -11.41 18.62 -2.68
N ALA A 102 -12.32 19.06 -1.80
CA ALA A 102 -13.25 20.13 -2.10
C ALA A 102 -12.56 21.50 -2.30
N GLN A 103 -11.50 21.77 -1.55
CA GLN A 103 -10.64 22.95 -1.76
C GLN A 103 -9.96 22.96 -3.13
N LEU A 104 -9.85 21.81 -3.80
CA LEU A 104 -9.37 21.70 -5.19
C LEU A 104 -10.48 21.93 -6.22
N GLY A 105 -11.68 22.36 -5.79
CA GLY A 105 -12.83 22.66 -6.65
C GLY A 105 -13.73 21.46 -6.96
N ILE A 106 -13.53 20.33 -6.29
CA ILE A 106 -14.37 19.13 -6.46
C ILE A 106 -15.60 19.24 -5.55
N HIS A 107 -16.79 19.15 -6.12
CA HIS A 107 -18.03 19.39 -5.38
C HIS A 107 -18.24 18.38 -4.24
N VAL A 108 -18.65 18.84 -3.05
CA VAL A 108 -18.88 18.00 -1.86
C VAL A 108 -19.93 16.91 -2.11
N ASP A 109 -20.90 17.12 -3.01
CA ASP A 109 -21.88 16.06 -3.36
C ASP A 109 -21.26 14.87 -4.12
N LEU A 110 -20.19 15.10 -4.89
CA LEU A 110 -19.42 14.01 -5.52
C LEU A 110 -18.67 13.22 -4.44
N LEU A 111 -18.12 13.93 -3.46
CA LEU A 111 -17.38 13.34 -2.34
C LEU A 111 -18.27 12.57 -1.37
N ARG A 112 -19.50 13.04 -1.16
CA ARG A 112 -20.53 12.37 -0.35
C ARG A 112 -21.20 11.21 -1.07
N GLY A 113 -20.87 10.96 -2.33
CA GLY A 113 -21.45 9.88 -3.10
C GLY A 113 -22.95 10.00 -3.36
N ARG A 114 -23.57 11.15 -3.09
CA ARG A 114 -25.04 11.36 -3.25
C ARG A 114 -25.50 11.26 -4.71
N GLN A 115 -24.56 11.33 -5.64
CA GLN A 115 -24.77 11.17 -7.08
C GLN A 115 -24.14 9.89 -7.63
N LEU A 116 -23.58 9.03 -6.76
CA LEU A 116 -23.03 7.75 -7.20
C LEU A 116 -24.18 6.77 -7.44
N PRO A 117 -24.14 6.01 -8.53
CA PRO A 117 -25.10 4.93 -8.75
C PRO A 117 -24.97 3.87 -7.66
N ASP A 118 -26.08 3.22 -7.32
CA ASP A 118 -26.10 2.09 -6.37
C ASP A 118 -25.24 0.91 -6.85
N GLU A 119 -25.01 0.83 -8.16
CA GLU A 119 -24.24 -0.24 -8.80
C GLU A 119 -23.11 0.33 -9.68
N VAL A 120 -21.98 -0.36 -9.66
CA VAL A 120 -20.85 -0.06 -10.56
C VAL A 120 -21.20 -0.53 -11.97
N ALA A 121 -21.20 0.39 -12.94
CA ALA A 121 -21.46 0.06 -14.33
C ALA A 121 -20.42 -0.93 -14.87
N VAL A 122 -20.88 -1.92 -15.63
CA VAL A 122 -20.01 -2.90 -16.30
C VAL A 122 -20.18 -2.76 -17.81
N LEU A 123 -19.11 -2.39 -18.50
CA LEU A 123 -19.05 -2.27 -19.94
C LEU A 123 -18.46 -3.54 -20.55
N GLU A 124 -19.19 -4.14 -21.48
CA GLU A 124 -18.71 -5.31 -22.23
C GLU A 124 -17.66 -4.92 -23.29
N THR A 125 -17.77 -3.71 -23.83
CA THR A 125 -16.85 -3.15 -24.82
C THR A 125 -16.13 -1.93 -24.27
N ALA A 126 -14.85 -1.80 -24.63
CA ALA A 126 -14.05 -0.62 -24.31
C ALA A 126 -14.67 0.66 -24.92
N PRO A 127 -14.99 1.69 -24.12
CA PRO A 127 -15.48 2.96 -24.64
C PRO A 127 -14.35 3.75 -25.35
N SER A 128 -14.73 4.75 -26.15
CA SER A 128 -13.74 5.72 -26.63
C SER A 128 -13.16 6.53 -25.46
N ALA A 129 -11.98 7.13 -25.62
CA ALA A 129 -11.40 8.00 -24.59
C ALA A 129 -12.30 9.20 -24.24
N GLU A 130 -13.01 9.75 -25.24
CA GLU A 130 -13.96 10.85 -25.07
C GLU A 130 -15.19 10.42 -24.27
N ASP A 131 -15.77 9.27 -24.61
CA ASP A 131 -16.91 8.70 -23.87
C ASP A 131 -16.50 8.34 -22.45
N PHE A 132 -15.32 7.73 -22.28
CA PHE A 132 -14.77 7.36 -20.98
C PHE A 132 -14.60 8.59 -20.09
N PHE A 133 -14.00 9.65 -20.64
CA PHE A 133 -13.80 10.90 -19.91
C PHE A 133 -15.13 11.54 -19.50
N SER A 134 -16.06 11.67 -20.45
CA SER A 134 -17.30 12.42 -20.25
C SER A 134 -18.28 11.71 -19.31
N HIS A 135 -18.38 10.38 -19.39
CA HIS A 135 -19.38 9.61 -18.64
C HIS A 135 -18.86 9.06 -17.30
N PHE A 136 -17.54 8.90 -17.13
CA PHE A 136 -16.96 8.26 -15.95
C PHE A 136 -15.94 9.13 -15.23
N VAL A 137 -14.93 9.66 -15.93
CA VAL A 137 -13.86 10.44 -15.27
C VAL A 137 -14.36 11.77 -14.74
N LEU A 138 -14.94 12.60 -15.61
CA LEU A 138 -15.45 13.93 -15.25
C LEU A 138 -16.49 13.91 -14.11
N PRO A 139 -17.49 13.00 -14.11
CA PRO A 139 -18.44 12.89 -13.00
C PRO A 139 -17.94 12.04 -11.82
N GLY A 140 -16.68 11.55 -11.84
CA GLY A 140 -16.12 10.75 -10.75
C GLY A 140 -16.83 9.42 -10.49
N ARG A 141 -17.28 8.73 -11.54
CA ARG A 141 -18.06 7.49 -11.43
C ARG A 141 -17.19 6.24 -11.64
N PRO A 142 -17.34 5.20 -10.81
CA PRO A 142 -16.66 3.94 -11.02
C PRO A 142 -17.24 3.17 -12.22
N VAL A 143 -16.39 2.42 -12.91
CA VAL A 143 -16.77 1.56 -14.03
C VAL A 143 -15.83 0.36 -14.13
N VAL A 144 -16.37 -0.78 -14.52
CA VAL A 144 -15.60 -1.98 -14.89
C VAL A 144 -15.70 -2.19 -16.39
N VAL A 145 -14.57 -2.41 -17.06
CA VAL A 145 -14.52 -2.66 -18.51
C VAL A 145 -13.97 -4.06 -18.74
N ARG A 146 -14.82 -5.02 -19.11
CA ARG A 146 -14.46 -6.46 -19.18
C ARG A 146 -13.47 -6.79 -20.28
N SER A 147 -13.54 -6.06 -21.39
CA SER A 147 -12.69 -6.27 -22.58
C SER A 147 -11.70 -5.11 -22.79
N ALA A 148 -11.27 -4.46 -21.71
CA ALA A 148 -10.29 -3.37 -21.79
C ALA A 148 -8.91 -3.87 -22.23
N LEU A 149 -8.60 -5.14 -21.96
CA LEU A 149 -7.34 -5.77 -22.33
C LEU A 149 -7.65 -7.07 -23.05
N ASP A 150 -6.95 -7.28 -24.15
CA ASP A 150 -6.96 -8.50 -24.93
C ASP A 150 -5.55 -9.12 -24.89
N ALA A 151 -5.45 -10.44 -24.81
CA ALA A 151 -4.16 -11.10 -24.64
C ALA A 151 -3.25 -10.99 -25.88
N GLU A 152 -3.80 -10.82 -27.08
CA GLU A 152 -3.01 -10.64 -28.31
C GLU A 152 -2.37 -9.25 -28.36
N ARG A 153 -3.11 -8.23 -27.89
CA ARG A 153 -2.66 -6.82 -27.90
C ARG A 153 -1.97 -6.39 -26.61
N PHE A 154 -2.23 -7.11 -25.52
CA PHE A 154 -1.62 -6.97 -24.20
C PHE A 154 -1.10 -8.34 -23.69
N PRO A 155 0.04 -8.82 -24.24
CA PRO A 155 0.66 -10.09 -23.85
C PRO A 155 0.88 -10.31 -22.34
N PRO A 156 1.15 -9.28 -21.50
CA PRO A 156 1.27 -9.49 -20.06
C PRO A 156 0.06 -10.19 -19.42
N LEU A 157 -1.13 -10.12 -20.02
CA LEU A 157 -2.31 -10.83 -19.54
C LEU A 157 -2.12 -12.36 -19.52
N ALA A 158 -1.37 -12.89 -20.48
CA ALA A 158 -1.07 -14.32 -20.56
C ALA A 158 0.19 -14.71 -19.76
N HIS A 159 1.20 -13.84 -19.73
CA HIS A 159 2.50 -14.18 -19.16
C HIS A 159 2.61 -13.93 -17.65
N LEU A 160 2.03 -12.84 -17.14
CA LEU A 160 2.17 -12.47 -15.72
C LEU A 160 1.55 -13.46 -14.72
N PRO A 161 0.47 -14.20 -15.06
CA PRO A 161 -0.02 -15.27 -14.19
C PRO A 161 0.90 -16.51 -14.13
N ASP A 162 1.84 -16.68 -15.07
CA ASP A 162 2.71 -17.85 -15.13
C ASP A 162 3.97 -17.67 -14.25
N PHE A 163 4.01 -18.41 -13.13
CA PHE A 163 5.15 -18.38 -12.22
C PHE A 163 6.43 -18.95 -12.86
N GLY A 164 6.33 -19.81 -13.88
CA GLY A 164 7.47 -20.27 -14.66
C GLY A 164 8.12 -19.12 -15.43
N PHE A 165 7.31 -18.37 -16.17
CA PHE A 165 7.73 -17.14 -16.85
C PHE A 165 8.36 -16.12 -15.89
N LEU A 166 7.69 -15.85 -14.75
CA LEU A 166 8.19 -14.89 -13.76
C LEU A 166 9.55 -15.31 -13.17
N ARG A 167 9.78 -16.61 -12.95
CA ARG A 167 11.07 -17.13 -12.50
C ARG A 167 12.15 -16.97 -13.56
N GLU A 168 11.85 -17.37 -14.79
CA GLU A 168 12.79 -17.26 -15.91
C GLU A 168 13.27 -15.82 -16.09
N ARG A 169 12.34 -14.86 -16.05
CA ARG A 169 12.62 -13.45 -16.32
C ARG A 169 13.19 -12.71 -15.13
N CYS A 170 12.66 -12.93 -13.93
CA CYS A 170 12.89 -12.04 -12.79
C CYS A 170 13.40 -12.71 -11.51
N SER A 171 13.67 -14.02 -11.48
CA SER A 171 14.16 -14.71 -10.26
C SER A 171 15.42 -14.10 -9.64
N HIS A 172 16.29 -13.52 -10.47
CA HIS A 172 17.53 -12.88 -10.05
C HIS A 172 17.31 -11.51 -9.37
N ARG A 173 16.11 -10.93 -9.47
CA ARG A 173 15.74 -9.65 -8.88
C ARG A 173 15.49 -9.78 -7.39
N ARG A 174 15.55 -8.64 -6.71
CA ARG A 174 15.11 -8.50 -5.32
C ARG A 174 14.00 -7.47 -5.28
N VAL A 175 12.93 -7.80 -4.57
CA VAL A 175 11.74 -6.97 -4.49
C VAL A 175 11.51 -6.44 -3.08
N LEU A 176 11.04 -5.20 -3.00
CA LEU A 176 10.52 -4.60 -1.78
C LEU A 176 9.13 -5.15 -1.46
N VAL A 177 8.98 -5.71 -0.26
CA VAL A 177 7.71 -6.23 0.25
C VAL A 177 7.35 -5.59 1.59
N LYS A 178 6.06 -5.50 1.83
CA LYS A 178 5.48 -5.24 3.15
C LYS A 178 5.47 -6.56 3.92
N SER A 179 6.13 -6.57 5.09
CA SER A 179 6.26 -7.78 5.93
C SER A 179 5.57 -7.66 7.28
N LEU A 180 5.13 -6.46 7.68
CA LEU A 180 4.39 -6.24 8.91
C LEU A 180 2.90 -6.22 8.59
N GLY A 181 2.25 -7.36 8.86
CA GLY A 181 0.79 -7.46 8.88
C GLY A 181 0.26 -7.29 10.31
N PHE A 182 -0.79 -6.50 10.48
CA PHE A 182 -1.63 -6.50 11.68
C PHE A 182 -2.80 -7.43 11.42
N CYS A 183 -3.21 -8.26 12.37
CA CYS A 183 -4.44 -9.02 12.21
C CYS A 183 -5.63 -8.10 12.48
N ASP A 184 -6.64 -8.13 11.63
CA ASP A 184 -7.94 -7.52 11.95
C ASP A 184 -8.74 -8.39 12.93
N GLU A 185 -9.96 -7.94 13.28
CA GLU A 185 -10.84 -8.67 14.21
C GLU A 185 -11.16 -10.10 13.74
N GLU A 186 -11.06 -10.38 12.43
CA GLU A 186 -11.26 -11.70 11.84
C GLU A 186 -9.95 -12.49 11.67
N GLY A 187 -8.82 -11.97 12.15
CA GLY A 187 -7.51 -12.59 12.04
C GLY A 187 -6.85 -12.46 10.66
N ARG A 188 -7.35 -11.59 9.77
CA ARG A 188 -6.80 -11.38 8.42
C ARG A 188 -5.61 -10.42 8.48
N PRO A 189 -4.50 -10.69 7.77
CA PRO A 189 -3.35 -9.80 7.76
C PRO A 189 -3.63 -8.52 6.96
N GLN A 190 -3.40 -7.37 7.60
CA GLN A 190 -3.49 -6.02 7.06
C GLN A 190 -2.10 -5.36 7.03
N PHE A 191 -1.66 -4.94 5.85
CA PHE A 191 -0.32 -4.37 5.66
C PHE A 191 -0.38 -2.84 5.57
N MET A 192 -0.32 -2.19 6.73
CA MET A 192 -0.48 -0.73 6.85
C MET A 192 0.82 0.07 6.67
N SER A 193 1.99 -0.58 6.74
CA SER A 193 3.28 0.11 6.63
C SER A 193 3.82 0.15 5.20
N ASP A 194 4.85 0.97 5.00
CA ASP A 194 5.62 0.99 3.75
C ASP A 194 6.38 -0.34 3.57
N PRO A 195 6.82 -0.68 2.35
CA PRO A 195 7.68 -1.84 2.15
C PRO A 195 8.98 -1.73 2.97
N GLU A 196 9.23 -2.71 3.82
CA GLU A 196 10.33 -2.67 4.80
C GLU A 196 11.40 -3.73 4.54
N LEU A 197 11.09 -4.76 3.74
CA LEU A 197 11.96 -5.90 3.52
C LEU A 197 12.27 -6.08 2.04
N LYS A 198 13.56 -6.17 1.70
CA LYS A 198 14.03 -6.48 0.34
C LYS A 198 14.48 -7.94 0.24
N LEU A 199 13.70 -8.79 -0.43
CA LEU A 199 13.98 -10.22 -0.54
C LEU A 199 14.07 -10.71 -2.00
N PRO A 200 14.77 -11.82 -2.28
CA PRO A 200 14.87 -12.35 -3.65
C PRO A 200 13.49 -12.68 -4.21
N PHE A 201 13.19 -12.23 -5.43
CA PHE A 201 11.86 -12.44 -6.04
C PHE A 201 11.51 -13.92 -6.17
N LEU A 202 12.50 -14.79 -6.41
CA LEU A 202 12.28 -16.24 -6.36
C LEU A 202 11.73 -16.72 -5.01
N ALA A 203 12.33 -16.28 -3.90
CA ALA A 203 11.87 -16.65 -2.56
C ALA A 203 10.46 -16.10 -2.26
N TYR A 204 10.12 -14.94 -2.85
CA TYR A 204 8.77 -14.40 -2.78
C TYR A 204 7.75 -15.32 -3.48
N LEU A 205 8.04 -15.75 -4.71
CA LEU A 205 7.17 -16.66 -5.47
C LEU A 205 7.02 -18.02 -4.77
N GLU A 206 8.12 -18.57 -4.24
CA GLU A 206 8.10 -19.82 -3.47
C GLU A 206 7.23 -19.71 -2.21
N ALA A 207 7.25 -18.58 -1.51
CA ALA A 207 6.39 -18.35 -0.35
C ALA A 207 4.90 -18.35 -0.75
N ILE A 208 4.55 -17.77 -1.90
CA ILE A 208 3.17 -17.76 -2.41
C ILE A 208 2.69 -19.16 -2.77
N GLU A 209 3.49 -19.93 -3.51
CA GLU A 209 3.11 -21.31 -3.86
C GLU A 209 3.00 -22.19 -2.61
N ALA A 210 3.89 -21.99 -1.63
CA ALA A 210 3.79 -22.68 -0.34
C ALA A 210 2.47 -22.36 0.38
N TYR A 211 2.01 -21.10 0.35
CA TYR A 211 0.69 -20.71 0.85
C TYR A 211 -0.44 -21.43 0.12
N GLU A 212 -0.42 -21.43 -1.20
CA GLU A 212 -1.51 -22.05 -1.97
C GLU A 212 -1.60 -23.55 -1.70
N LYS A 213 -0.44 -24.21 -1.61
CA LYS A 213 -0.34 -25.65 -1.38
C LYS A 213 -0.64 -26.06 0.06
N HIS A 214 -0.18 -25.28 1.03
CA HIS A 214 -0.18 -25.70 2.45
C HIS A 214 -1.09 -24.85 3.34
N ARG A 215 -1.70 -23.78 2.81
CA ARG A 215 -2.49 -22.79 3.57
C ARG A 215 -1.73 -22.21 4.77
N THR A 216 -0.39 -22.16 4.66
CA THR A 216 0.47 -21.47 5.64
C THR A 216 0.24 -19.96 5.55
N LEU A 217 0.66 -19.15 6.52
CA LEU A 217 0.59 -17.70 6.38
C LEU A 217 1.66 -17.22 5.40
N VAL A 218 1.30 -16.38 4.43
CA VAL A 218 2.28 -15.59 3.67
C VAL A 218 2.43 -14.26 4.37
N PRO A 219 3.62 -13.96 4.91
CA PRO A 219 3.84 -12.73 5.64
C PRO A 219 4.19 -11.56 4.71
N TYR A 220 4.02 -11.69 3.39
CA TYR A 220 4.56 -10.74 2.41
C TYR A 220 3.51 -10.23 1.44
N TYR A 221 3.53 -8.94 1.19
CA TYR A 221 2.74 -8.27 0.17
C TYR A 221 3.61 -7.32 -0.65
N LEU A 222 3.65 -7.51 -1.96
CA LEU A 222 4.34 -6.63 -2.88
C LEU A 222 3.29 -5.69 -3.47
N GLY A 223 3.08 -4.54 -2.84
CA GLY A 223 2.02 -3.62 -3.25
C GLY A 223 2.53 -2.20 -3.33
N LYS A 224 2.04 -1.45 -4.32
CA LYS A 224 2.34 -0.02 -4.51
C LYS A 224 3.84 0.25 -4.70
N VAL A 225 4.55 -0.65 -5.36
CA VAL A 225 5.94 -0.44 -5.80
C VAL A 225 5.97 -0.10 -7.29
N PRO A 226 6.79 0.86 -7.75
CA PRO A 226 6.95 1.10 -9.18
C PRO A 226 7.51 -0.14 -9.88
N LEU A 227 6.76 -0.66 -10.86
CA LEU A 227 7.10 -1.89 -11.59
C LEU A 227 8.48 -1.78 -12.23
N ARG A 228 8.76 -0.65 -12.87
CA ARG A 228 10.04 -0.39 -13.55
C ARG A 228 11.23 -0.35 -12.58
N ALA A 229 11.02 0.02 -11.32
CA ALA A 229 12.09 0.06 -10.32
C ALA A 229 12.44 -1.34 -9.78
N GLU A 230 11.44 -2.19 -9.54
CA GLU A 230 11.65 -3.49 -8.90
C GLU A 230 11.74 -4.66 -9.91
N LEU A 231 11.00 -4.61 -11.01
CA LEU A 231 10.87 -5.65 -12.03
C LEU A 231 10.87 -5.03 -13.45
N PRO A 232 11.98 -4.41 -13.89
CA PRO A 232 12.05 -3.68 -15.16
C PRO A 232 11.75 -4.54 -16.38
N GLU A 233 12.06 -5.85 -16.36
CA GLU A 233 11.77 -6.76 -17.48
C GLU A 233 10.27 -6.89 -17.75
N LEU A 234 9.45 -6.83 -16.71
CA LEU A 234 8.00 -6.87 -16.82
C LEU A 234 7.44 -5.48 -17.19
N ALA A 235 8.08 -4.41 -16.72
CA ALA A 235 7.71 -3.06 -17.15
C ALA A 235 7.93 -2.87 -18.65
N ASP A 236 9.05 -3.37 -19.18
CA ASP A 236 9.35 -3.33 -20.61
C ASP A 236 8.28 -4.10 -21.42
N GLU A 237 7.74 -5.18 -20.87
CA GLU A 237 6.68 -5.96 -21.52
C GLU A 237 5.34 -5.22 -21.56
N VAL A 238 4.96 -4.58 -20.44
CA VAL A 238 3.77 -3.72 -20.35
C VAL A 238 3.90 -2.50 -21.27
N GLU A 239 5.10 -1.94 -21.41
CA GLU A 239 5.36 -0.82 -22.30
C GLU A 239 5.50 -1.25 -23.76
N ALA A 240 5.95 -2.46 -24.06
CA ALA A 240 6.01 -2.97 -25.43
C ALA A 240 4.65 -3.41 -25.97
N ALA A 241 3.68 -3.73 -25.09
CA ALA A 241 2.34 -4.13 -25.47
C ALA A 241 1.71 -3.14 -26.44
N ALA A 242 0.98 -3.60 -27.46
CA ALA A 242 0.42 -2.73 -28.49
C ALA A 242 -0.62 -1.75 -27.91
N THR A 243 -1.45 -2.25 -27.00
CA THR A 243 -2.39 -1.46 -26.20
C THR A 243 -2.10 -1.57 -24.73
N CYS A 244 -2.45 -0.55 -23.96
CA CYS A 244 -2.50 -0.61 -22.51
C CYS A 244 -3.42 0.50 -21.99
N PRO A 245 -3.94 0.41 -20.76
CA PRO A 245 -4.90 1.39 -20.25
C PRO A 245 -4.33 2.81 -20.23
N ARG A 246 -3.01 2.93 -19.98
CA ARG A 246 -2.28 4.20 -20.03
C ARG A 246 -2.31 4.83 -21.43
N ARG A 247 -2.24 4.06 -22.50
CA ARG A 247 -2.28 4.60 -23.87
C ARG A 247 -3.69 4.94 -24.32
N GLU A 248 -4.66 4.11 -23.95
CA GLU A 248 -6.04 4.29 -24.37
C GLU A 248 -6.73 5.43 -23.61
N TYR A 249 -6.48 5.53 -22.31
CA TYR A 249 -7.19 6.46 -21.43
C TYR A 249 -6.28 7.46 -20.71
N GLY A 250 -4.96 7.44 -20.96
CA GLY A 250 -4.03 8.33 -20.29
C GLY A 250 -4.34 9.81 -20.49
N SER A 251 -4.86 10.18 -21.65
CA SER A 251 -5.29 11.56 -21.96
C SER A 251 -6.56 12.00 -21.23
N CYS A 252 -7.32 11.07 -20.67
CA CYS A 252 -8.47 11.37 -19.82
C CYS A 252 -8.03 11.86 -18.44
N PHE A 253 -6.76 11.68 -18.09
CA PHE A 253 -6.16 12.11 -16.84
C PHE A 253 -5.15 13.24 -17.09
N GLY A 254 -4.79 13.96 -16.03
CA GLY A 254 -3.76 15.00 -16.09
C GLY A 254 -2.35 14.43 -16.30
N GLU A 255 -1.34 15.11 -15.75
CA GLU A 255 0.02 14.58 -15.77
C GLU A 255 0.08 13.22 -15.07
N LEU A 256 0.51 12.21 -15.82
CA LEU A 256 0.69 10.87 -15.28
C LEU A 256 1.95 10.82 -14.41
N LEU A 257 1.92 9.96 -13.38
CA LEU A 257 3.06 9.73 -12.50
C LEU A 257 4.32 9.34 -13.28
N THR A 258 5.45 9.96 -12.93
CA THR A 258 6.75 9.71 -13.56
C THR A 258 7.28 8.29 -13.30
N GLU A 259 6.83 7.70 -12.20
CA GLU A 259 7.12 6.35 -11.74
C GLU A 259 6.45 5.28 -12.61
N GLY A 260 5.44 5.68 -13.41
CA GLY A 260 4.77 4.82 -14.38
C GLY A 260 3.82 3.82 -13.73
N VAL A 261 3.96 2.56 -14.10
CA VAL A 261 3.06 1.47 -13.67
C VAL A 261 3.49 0.99 -12.29
N PHE A 262 2.52 0.79 -11.40
CA PHE A 262 2.73 0.21 -10.08
C PHE A 262 2.31 -1.25 -10.06
N THR A 263 2.99 -2.05 -9.25
CA THR A 263 2.73 -3.49 -9.13
C THR A 263 2.00 -3.82 -7.83
N TYR A 264 1.07 -4.74 -7.97
CA TYR A 264 0.36 -5.37 -6.88
C TYR A 264 0.44 -6.88 -7.08
N PHE A 265 1.21 -7.53 -6.21
CA PHE A 265 1.34 -8.97 -6.09
C PHE A 265 1.01 -9.31 -4.64
N GLY A 266 0.01 -10.17 -4.45
CA GLY A 266 -0.40 -10.62 -3.15
C GLY A 266 -0.95 -12.04 -3.23
N CYS A 267 -1.08 -12.67 -2.08
CA CYS A 267 -1.82 -13.92 -1.95
C CYS A 267 -2.53 -13.92 -0.59
N GLY A 268 -3.38 -14.92 -0.37
CA GLY A 268 -3.73 -15.35 0.97
C GLY A 268 -4.46 -14.39 1.91
N ARG A 269 -5.63 -13.90 1.50
CA ARG A 269 -6.50 -13.03 2.32
C ARG A 269 -5.81 -11.73 2.78
N ASN A 270 -4.78 -11.28 2.07
CA ASN A 270 -4.23 -9.94 2.26
C ASN A 270 -5.33 -8.92 2.00
N THR A 271 -5.64 -8.10 3.01
CA THR A 271 -6.64 -7.05 2.89
C THR A 271 -5.94 -5.69 2.89
N THR A 272 -6.36 -4.81 1.98
CA THR A 272 -6.00 -3.40 2.06
C THR A 272 -7.10 -2.68 2.84
N THR A 273 -6.71 -1.91 3.86
CA THR A 273 -7.66 -1.08 4.62
C THR A 273 -8.37 -0.09 3.72
N VAL A 274 -9.59 0.31 4.09
CA VAL A 274 -10.29 1.39 3.39
C VAL A 274 -9.42 2.65 3.41
N HIS A 275 -9.19 3.22 2.23
CA HIS A 275 -8.45 4.46 2.02
C HIS A 275 -9.00 5.17 0.78
N HIS A 276 -8.72 6.46 0.66
CA HIS A 276 -9.15 7.33 -0.44
C HIS A 276 -7.94 7.97 -1.11
#